data_AF-A0A327KZN8-F1
#
_entry.id   AF-A0A327KZN8-F1
#
_cell.length_a   1.000
_cell.length_b   1.000
_cell.length_c   1.000
_cell.angle_alpha   90.00
_cell.angle_beta   90.00
_cell.angle_gamma   90.00
#
_symmetry.space_group_name_H-M   'P 1'
#
loop_
_entity.id
_entity.type
_entity.pdbx_description
1 polymer ?
#
loop_
_entity_poly.entity_id
_entity_poly.type
_entity_poly.pdbx_seq_one_letter_code
_entity_poly.pdbx_strand_id
1 'polypeptide(L)'
;MGQPASLTATLGIFRHHLYELSKGMRPLVLMTVNAEAAKPIVDHLVATGVAHHVHEACRSRFNVVFGRPAAVMAAQRFMVGPLCDLSPEHDFMLGILLGYDRDQQCLRYLARAEAAQGADPSAPAGIAQPEVTDADIAEAERAVMH
;
A
#
# COMPACT_ATOMS: atom_id res chain seq x y z
N MET A 1 -2.52 -21.19 19.71
CA MET A 1 -1.43 -21.32 18.72
C MET A 1 -1.13 -19.95 18.16
N GLY A 2 0.13 -19.51 18.25
CA GLY A 2 0.59 -18.18 17.87
C GLY A 2 1.89 -17.91 18.62
N GLN A 3 2.99 -18.52 18.17
CA GLN A 3 4.31 -18.20 18.72
C GLN A 3 4.55 -16.70 18.53
N PRO A 4 4.91 -15.94 19.59
CA PRO A 4 5.33 -14.57 19.42
C PRO A 4 6.60 -14.63 18.56
N ALA A 5 6.57 -13.97 17.40
CA ALA A 5 7.82 -13.67 16.70
C ALA A 5 8.77 -13.05 17.74
N SER A 6 9.94 -13.65 17.93
CA SER A 6 10.94 -13.13 18.87
C SER A 6 11.17 -11.65 18.53
N LEU A 7 11.10 -10.77 19.53
CA LEU A 7 11.30 -9.32 19.37
C LEU A 7 12.54 -9.02 18.52
N THR A 8 13.61 -9.80 18.71
CA THR A 8 14.85 -9.73 17.91
C THR A 8 14.61 -9.93 16.41
N ALA A 9 13.80 -10.92 16.03
CA ALA A 9 13.46 -11.18 14.63
C ALA A 9 12.65 -10.02 14.04
N THR A 10 11.67 -9.49 14.78
CA THR A 10 10.88 -8.33 14.35
C THR A 10 11.76 -7.09 14.16
N LEU A 11 12.70 -6.83 15.07
CA LEU A 11 13.67 -5.73 14.93
C LEU A 11 14.66 -5.95 13.77
N GLY A 12 15.00 -7.20 13.47
CA GLY A 12 15.77 -7.56 12.27
C GLY A 12 15.03 -7.19 10.98
N ILE A 13 13.74 -7.53 10.89
CA ILE A 13 12.87 -7.16 9.77
C ILE A 13 12.74 -5.64 9.65
N PHE A 14 12.57 -4.94 10.78
CA PHE A 14 12.51 -3.47 10.80
C PHE A 14 13.78 -2.84 10.20
N ARG A 15 14.96 -3.32 10.58
CA ARG A 15 16.24 -2.84 10.02
C ARG A 15 16.34 -3.09 8.51
N HIS A 16 15.85 -4.25 8.05
CA HIS A 16 15.80 -4.55 6.63
C HIS A 16 14.90 -3.55 5.88
N HIS A 17 13.74 -3.20 6.44
CA HIS A 17 12.86 -2.21 5.84
C HIS A 17 13.45 -0.80 5.80
N LEU A 18 14.21 -0.39 6.82
CA LEU A 18 14.95 0.87 6.78
C LEU A 18 15.99 0.88 5.66
N TYR A 19 16.68 -0.25 5.44
CA TYR A 19 17.61 -0.39 4.33
C TYR A 19 16.90 -0.24 2.96
N GLU A 20 15.79 -0.93 2.74
CA GLU A 20 15.00 -0.82 1.50
C GLU A 20 14.52 0.61 1.23
N LEU A 21 14.04 1.30 2.27
CA LEU A 21 13.65 2.71 2.21
C LEU A 21 14.84 3.58 1.80
N SER A 22 16.02 3.37 2.41
CA SER A 22 17.24 4.13 2.09
C SER A 22 17.71 3.94 0.65
N LYS A 23 17.42 2.78 0.04
CA LYS A 23 17.71 2.47 -1.36
C LYS A 23 16.64 2.95 -2.33
N GLY A 24 15.54 3.51 -1.82
CA GLY A 24 14.45 4.03 -2.64
C GLY A 24 13.54 2.98 -3.25
N MET A 25 13.61 1.73 -2.78
CA MET A 25 12.86 0.57 -3.34
C MET A 25 11.35 0.76 -3.28
N ARG A 26 10.87 1.42 -2.22
CA ARG A 26 9.46 1.77 -2.01
C ARG A 26 9.34 3.04 -1.18
N PRO A 27 8.25 3.81 -1.31
CA PRO A 27 8.09 5.04 -0.56
C PRO A 27 7.51 4.84 0.85
N LEU A 28 6.85 3.72 1.12
CA LEU A 28 6.19 3.42 2.39
C LEU A 28 6.44 1.98 2.85
N VAL A 29 6.53 1.78 4.15
CA VAL A 29 6.53 0.47 4.82
C VAL A 29 5.40 0.44 5.83
N LEU A 30 4.75 -0.72 5.96
CA LEU A 30 3.77 -1.01 7.00
C LEU A 30 4.20 -2.27 7.73
N MET A 31 4.36 -2.17 9.05
CA MET A 31 4.60 -3.33 9.92
C MET A 31 3.46 -3.48 10.92
N THR A 32 2.83 -4.65 10.95
CA THR A 32 1.84 -4.99 11.98
C THR A 32 2.52 -5.71 13.16
N VAL A 33 2.69 -5.03 14.28
CA VAL A 33 3.44 -5.51 15.45
C VAL A 33 2.59 -5.43 16.73
N ASN A 34 3.03 -6.05 17.82
CA ASN A 34 2.42 -5.86 19.14
C ASN A 34 3.01 -4.62 19.84
N ALA A 35 2.49 -4.26 21.01
CA ALA A 35 2.98 -3.10 21.77
C ALA A 35 4.47 -3.17 22.13
N GLU A 36 4.94 -4.37 22.52
CA GLU A 36 6.33 -4.62 22.92
C GLU A 36 7.31 -4.31 21.79
N ALA A 37 6.99 -4.70 20.55
CA ALA A 37 7.81 -4.41 19.38
C ALA A 37 7.56 -3.00 18.80
N ALA A 38 6.34 -2.46 18.94
CA ALA A 38 6.03 -1.11 18.45
C ALA A 38 6.89 -0.04 19.11
N LYS A 39 7.10 -0.14 20.43
CA LYS A 39 7.86 0.87 21.19
C LYS A 39 9.28 1.11 20.64
N PRO A 40 10.19 0.11 20.61
CA PRO A 40 11.55 0.33 20.11
C PRO A 40 11.61 0.75 18.65
N ILE A 41 10.64 0.32 17.81
CA ILE A 41 10.53 0.76 16.42
C ILE A 41 10.23 2.26 16.35
N VAL A 42 9.18 2.71 17.06
CA VAL A 42 8.78 4.13 17.08
C VAL A 42 9.86 5.00 17.70
N ASP A 43 10.48 4.58 18.80
CA ASP A 43 11.59 5.30 19.43
C ASP A 43 12.74 5.54 18.44
N HIS A 44 13.07 4.53 17.62
CA HIS A 44 14.09 4.66 16.58
C HIS A 44 13.68 5.61 15.45
N LEU A 45 12.43 5.52 14.97
CA LEU A 45 11.91 6.38 13.91
C LEU A 45 11.91 7.85 14.34
N VAL A 46 11.52 8.13 15.59
CA VAL A 46 11.59 9.48 16.20
C VAL A 46 13.04 9.95 16.28
N ALA A 47 13.95 9.13 16.82
CA ALA A 47 15.35 9.50 17.01
C ALA A 47 16.09 9.77 15.68
N THR A 48 15.67 9.12 14.59
CA THR A 48 16.27 9.25 13.26
C THR A 48 15.53 10.23 12.34
N GLY A 49 14.42 10.82 12.79
CA GLY A 49 13.63 11.76 12.00
C GLY A 49 12.90 11.11 10.81
N VAL A 50 12.69 9.80 10.83
CA VAL A 50 11.94 9.10 9.79
C VAL A 50 10.45 9.36 10.00
N ALA A 51 9.78 9.89 8.97
CA ALA A 51 8.35 10.14 9.01
C ALA A 51 7.59 8.83 9.27
N HIS A 52 6.65 8.87 10.20
CA HIS A 52 5.89 7.70 10.60
C HIS A 52 4.49 8.06 11.10
N HIS A 53 3.62 7.05 11.12
CA HIS A 53 2.28 7.09 11.68
C HIS A 53 1.99 5.74 12.37
N VAL A 54 1.38 5.79 13.54
CA VAL A 54 0.96 4.60 14.29
C VAL A 54 -0.56 4.53 14.25
N HIS A 55 -1.07 3.43 13.72
CA HIS A 55 -2.50 3.16 13.62
C HIS A 55 -2.83 1.90 14.43
N GLU A 56 -3.81 1.98 15.32
CA GLU A 56 -4.28 0.81 16.08
C GLU A 56 -5.04 -0.14 15.14
N ALA A 57 -4.45 -1.30 14.84
CA ALA A 57 -5.04 -2.27 13.92
C ALA A 57 -6.17 -3.05 14.61
N CYS A 58 -5.91 -3.47 15.86
CA CYS A 58 -6.87 -4.07 16.77
C CYS A 58 -6.31 -3.95 18.21
N ARG A 59 -7.08 -4.40 19.20
CA ARG A 59 -6.81 -4.24 20.65
C ARG A 59 -5.38 -4.54 21.13
N SER A 60 -4.59 -5.33 20.40
CA SER A 60 -3.20 -5.67 20.77
C SER A 60 -2.19 -5.57 19.63
N ARG A 61 -2.59 -5.05 18.47
CA ARG A 61 -1.74 -4.94 17.28
C ARG A 61 -1.78 -3.53 16.71
N PHE A 62 -0.60 -3.04 16.36
CA PHE A 62 -0.38 -1.71 15.82
C PHE A 62 0.21 -1.84 14.43
N ASN A 63 -0.33 -1.08 13.49
CA ASN A 63 0.30 -0.81 12.22
C ASN A 63 1.24 0.38 12.41
N VAL A 64 2.55 0.11 12.36
CA VAL A 64 3.57 1.15 12.30
C VAL A 64 3.90 1.40 10.84
N VAL A 65 3.48 2.56 10.35
CA VAL A 65 3.67 3.01 8.97
C VAL A 65 4.81 4.01 8.96
N PHE A 66 5.80 3.85 8.08
CA PHE A 66 6.94 4.77 8.01
C PHE A 66 7.55 4.80 6.61
N GLY A 67 8.23 5.90 6.28
CA GLY A 67 8.83 6.07 4.96
C GLY A 67 8.99 7.53 4.56
N ARG A 68 8.78 7.83 3.27
CA ARG A 68 8.88 9.19 2.73
C ARG A 68 7.77 10.07 3.31
N PRO A 69 8.05 11.33 3.68
CA PRO A 69 7.06 12.20 4.32
C PRO A 69 5.73 12.31 3.56
N ALA A 70 5.77 12.52 2.25
CA ALA A 70 4.56 12.63 1.43
C ALA A 70 3.73 11.33 1.42
N ALA A 71 4.39 10.16 1.38
CA ALA A 71 3.74 8.87 1.39
C ALA A 71 3.07 8.57 2.74
N VAL A 72 3.76 8.90 3.84
CA VAL A 72 3.22 8.74 5.21
C VAL A 72 2.03 9.67 5.42
N MET A 73 2.14 10.93 5.00
CA MET A 73 1.02 11.89 5.09
C MET A 73 -0.19 11.43 4.27
N ALA A 74 0.03 10.92 3.05
CA ALA A 74 -1.07 10.38 2.23
C ALA A 74 -1.74 9.19 2.91
N ALA A 75 -0.96 8.20 3.37
CA ALA A 75 -1.47 7.03 4.07
C ALA A 75 -2.29 7.39 5.32
N GLN A 76 -1.80 8.35 6.12
CA GLN A 76 -2.50 8.83 7.31
C GLN A 76 -3.89 9.40 7.00
N ARG A 77 -4.12 9.98 5.82
CA ARG A 77 -5.43 10.58 5.49
C ARG A 77 -6.53 9.55 5.31
N PHE A 78 -6.20 8.36 4.81
CA PHE A 78 -7.19 7.33 4.51
C PHE A 78 -7.15 6.12 5.44
N MET A 79 -6.06 5.92 6.19
CA MET A 79 -5.95 4.88 7.22
C MET A 79 -6.64 5.30 8.53
N VAL A 80 -7.94 5.57 8.47
CA VAL A 80 -8.76 6.04 9.62
C VAL A 80 -9.54 4.93 10.33
N GLY A 81 -9.54 3.72 9.77
CA GLY A 81 -10.24 2.56 10.28
C GLY A 81 -9.53 1.25 9.93
N PRO A 82 -10.17 0.09 10.14
CA PRO A 82 -9.58 -1.20 9.83
C PRO A 82 -9.11 -1.27 8.37
N LEU A 83 -7.91 -1.82 8.14
CA LEU A 83 -7.35 -1.92 6.77
C LEU A 83 -8.21 -2.77 5.83
N CYS A 84 -8.99 -3.71 6.37
CA CYS A 84 -9.93 -4.52 5.60
C CYS A 84 -11.10 -3.71 5.03
N ASP A 85 -11.38 -2.54 5.59
CA ASP A 85 -12.52 -1.69 5.22
C ASP A 85 -12.12 -0.57 4.27
N LEU A 86 -10.85 -0.55 3.81
CA LEU A 86 -10.41 0.41 2.80
C LEU A 86 -11.23 0.25 1.52
N SER A 87 -11.66 1.37 0.94
CA SER A 87 -12.28 1.39 -0.38
C SER A 87 -11.32 0.82 -1.44
N PRO A 88 -11.82 0.38 -2.60
CA PRO A 88 -10.96 -0.07 -3.70
C PRO A 88 -9.87 0.94 -4.06
N GLU A 89 -10.19 2.24 -4.09
CA GLU A 89 -9.25 3.33 -4.38
C GLU A 89 -8.19 3.49 -3.28
N HIS A 90 -8.60 3.44 -2.01
CA HIS A 90 -7.67 3.57 -0.89
C HIS A 90 -6.73 2.37 -0.78
N ASP A 91 -7.22 1.16 -1.04
CA ASP A 91 -6.40 -0.06 -1.11
C ASP A 91 -5.45 -0.04 -2.30
N PHE A 92 -5.89 0.47 -3.45
CA PHE A 92 -5.02 0.71 -4.60
C PHE A 92 -3.89 1.67 -4.24
N MET A 93 -4.22 2.85 -3.70
CA MET A 93 -3.25 3.85 -3.28
C MET A 93 -2.26 3.28 -2.26
N LEU A 94 -2.75 2.56 -1.24
CA LEU A 94 -1.90 1.92 -0.25
C LEU A 94 -0.94 0.92 -0.90
N GLY A 95 -1.43 0.10 -1.83
CA GLY A 95 -0.60 -0.89 -2.51
C GLY A 95 0.53 -0.27 -3.34
N ILE A 96 0.24 0.79 -4.08
CA ILE A 96 1.26 1.56 -4.82
C ILE A 96 2.30 2.16 -3.86
N LEU A 97 1.86 2.74 -2.73
CA LEU A 97 2.77 3.31 -1.74
C LEU A 97 3.66 2.23 -1.08
N LEU A 98 3.17 1.01 -0.92
CA LEU A 98 3.95 -0.12 -0.39
C LEU A 98 4.92 -0.72 -1.42
N GLY A 99 4.84 -0.29 -2.68
CA GLY A 99 5.69 -0.75 -3.78
C GLY A 99 5.21 -2.05 -4.43
N TYR A 100 3.93 -2.39 -4.33
CA TYR A 100 3.39 -3.48 -5.13
C TYR A 100 3.39 -3.13 -6.61
N ASP A 101 3.41 -4.17 -7.44
CA ASP A 101 3.35 -4.01 -8.88
C ASP A 101 2.06 -3.30 -9.32
N ARG A 102 2.21 -2.37 -10.27
CA ARG A 102 1.12 -1.50 -10.72
C ARG A 102 0.05 -2.28 -11.45
N ASP A 103 0.44 -3.21 -12.31
CA ASP A 103 -0.49 -3.95 -13.15
C ASP A 103 -1.31 -4.92 -12.28
N GLN A 104 -0.66 -5.59 -11.33
CA GLN A 104 -1.36 -6.39 -10.32
C GLN A 104 -2.32 -5.57 -9.47
N GLN A 105 -1.93 -4.35 -9.07
CA GLN A 105 -2.81 -3.45 -8.33
C GLN A 105 -3.99 -2.96 -9.18
N CYS A 106 -3.82 -2.72 -10.48
CA CYS A 106 -4.91 -2.39 -11.40
C CYS A 106 -5.92 -3.54 -11.50
N LEU A 107 -5.44 -4.77 -11.70
CA LEU A 107 -6.31 -5.96 -11.75
C LEU A 107 -7.08 -6.15 -10.43
N ARG A 108 -6.39 -6.00 -9.29
CA ARG A 108 -7.01 -6.07 -7.96
C ARG A 108 -8.06 -4.98 -7.75
N TYR A 109 -7.78 -3.76 -8.19
CA TYR A 109 -8.73 -2.64 -8.09
C TYR A 109 -10.00 -2.92 -8.88
N LEU A 110 -9.88 -3.32 -10.16
CA LEU A 110 -11.03 -3.62 -11.01
C LEU A 110 -11.92 -4.71 -10.39
N ALA A 111 -11.33 -5.80 -9.94
CA ALA A 111 -12.07 -6.89 -9.29
C ALA A 111 -12.83 -6.43 -8.04
N ARG A 112 -12.22 -5.55 -7.22
CA ARG A 112 -12.88 -5.00 -6.02
C ARG A 112 -13.95 -3.97 -6.33
N ALA A 113 -13.74 -3.14 -7.35
CA ALA A 113 -14.72 -2.14 -7.79
C ALA A 113 -15.96 -2.83 -8.36
N GLU A 114 -15.80 -3.87 -9.17
CA GLU A 114 -16.89 -4.69 -9.70
C GLU A 114 -17.66 -5.40 -8.57
N ALA A 115 -16.97 -6.01 -7.61
CA ALA A 115 -17.61 -6.65 -6.46
C ALA A 115 -18.43 -5.66 -5.60
N ALA A 116 -17.99 -4.40 -5.51
CA ALA A 116 -18.72 -3.34 -4.81
C ALA A 116 -19.93 -2.84 -5.61
N GLN A 117 -19.88 -2.93 -6.95
CA GLN A 117 -20.97 -2.53 -7.86
C GLN A 117 -21.99 -3.65 -8.10
N GLY A 118 -21.58 -4.92 -7.98
CA GLY A 118 -22.40 -6.13 -8.20
C GLY A 118 -23.48 -6.42 -7.13
N ALA A 119 -23.81 -5.43 -6.29
CA ALA A 119 -25.03 -5.45 -5.48
C ALA A 119 -26.27 -4.93 -6.24
N ASP A 120 -26.16 -4.64 -7.55
CA ASP A 120 -27.26 -4.34 -8.45
C ASP A 120 -27.32 -5.38 -9.60
N PRO A 121 -28.36 -6.23 -9.68
CA PRO A 121 -28.46 -7.31 -10.67
C PRO A 121 -28.83 -6.86 -12.11
N SER A 122 -28.73 -5.55 -12.44
CA SER A 122 -29.33 -5.02 -13.68
C SER A 122 -28.37 -4.39 -14.71
N ALA A 123 -27.04 -4.38 -14.50
CA ALA A 123 -26.10 -3.78 -15.47
C ALA A 123 -25.36 -4.84 -16.33
N PRO A 124 -25.19 -4.62 -17.65
CA PRO A 124 -24.64 -5.61 -18.56
C PRO A 124 -23.12 -5.79 -18.33
N ALA A 125 -22.70 -7.05 -18.34
CA ALA A 125 -21.29 -7.44 -18.30
C ALA A 125 -20.55 -6.97 -19.56
N GLY A 126 -19.40 -6.35 -19.36
CA GLY A 126 -18.40 -6.16 -20.42
C GLY A 126 -17.80 -4.77 -20.43
N ILE A 127 -16.72 -4.57 -19.66
CA ILE A 127 -15.70 -3.63 -20.10
C ILE A 127 -14.97 -4.35 -21.24
N ALA A 128 -15.42 -4.11 -22.48
CA ALA A 128 -14.60 -4.41 -23.64
C ALA A 128 -13.30 -3.63 -23.47
N GLN A 129 -12.16 -4.33 -23.42
CA GLN A 129 -10.88 -3.66 -23.64
C GLN A 129 -11.02 -2.94 -24.99
N PRO A 130 -10.73 -1.63 -25.10
CA PRO A 130 -10.61 -1.03 -26.41
C PRO A 130 -9.50 -1.80 -27.13
N GLU A 131 -9.85 -2.49 -28.21
CA GLU A 131 -8.87 -3.03 -29.16
C GLU A 131 -8.07 -1.85 -29.66
N VAL A 132 -6.86 -1.67 -29.12
CA VAL A 132 -5.89 -0.69 -29.63
C VAL A 132 -5.56 -1.15 -31.03
N THR A 133 -6.01 -0.40 -32.03
CA THR A 133 -5.78 -0.74 -33.42
C THR A 133 -4.35 -0.34 -33.83
N ASP A 134 -3.80 -0.96 -34.86
CA ASP A 134 -2.48 -0.59 -35.41
C ASP A 134 -2.43 0.91 -35.81
N ALA A 135 -3.58 1.53 -36.09
CA ALA A 135 -3.69 2.96 -36.35
C ALA A 135 -3.46 3.81 -35.09
N ASP A 136 -3.99 3.39 -33.94
CA ASP A 136 -3.79 4.08 -32.65
C ASP A 136 -2.31 4.03 -32.22
N ILE A 137 -1.63 2.91 -32.49
CA ILE A 137 -0.20 2.76 -32.25
C ILE A 137 0.62 3.68 -33.17
N ALA A 138 0.29 3.71 -34.46
CA ALA A 138 0.98 4.54 -35.45
C ALA A 138 0.80 6.05 -35.20
N GLU A 139 -0.36 6.47 -34.69
CA GLU A 139 -0.62 7.86 -34.32
C GLU A 139 0.17 8.28 -33.06
N ALA A 140 0.22 7.40 -32.05
CA ALA A 140 1.04 7.62 -30.87
C ALA A 140 2.54 7.69 -31.20
N GLU A 141 3.05 6.82 -32.09
CA GLU A 141 4.44 6.86 -32.54
C GLU A 141 4.79 8.14 -33.31
N ARG A 142 3.85 8.68 -34.11
CA ARG A 142 4.03 9.97 -34.79
C ARG A 142 4.05 11.15 -33.84
N ALA A 143 3.22 11.13 -32.80
CA ALA A 143 3.15 12.19 -31.79
C ALA A 143 4.43 12.29 -30.93
N VAL A 144 5.22 11.22 -30.82
CA VAL A 144 6.47 11.18 -30.05
C VAL A 144 7.69 11.68 -30.87
N MET A 145 7.57 11.79 -32.20
CA MET A 145 8.64 12.26 -33.09
C MET A 145 8.60 13.77 -33.42
N HIS A 146 7.77 14.55 -32.73
CA HIS A 146 7.75 16.02 -32.78
C HIS A 146 7.85 16.61 -31.38
#